data_AF-A0A0F5PRK7-F1
#
_entry.id   AF-A0A0F5PRK7-F1
#
_cell.length_a   1.000
_cell.length_b   1.000
_cell.length_c   1.000
_cell.angle_alpha   90.00
_cell.angle_beta   90.00
_cell.angle_gamma   90.00
#
_symmetry.space_group_name_H-M   'P 1'
#
loop_
_entity.id
_entity.type
_entity.pdbx_description
1 polymer ?
#
loop_
_entity_poly.entity_id
_entity_poly.type
_entity_poly.pdbx_seq_one_letter_code
_entity_poly.pdbx_strand_id
1 'polypeptide(L)' 'MSTGDIDIIKELLYRDPRTQSEEQVEKVIEETLSLPENEEMRKHYLKIN' A
#
# COMPACT_ATOMS: atom_id res chain seq x y z
N MET A 1 -14.32 12.05 1.83
CA MET A 1 -14.05 10.63 1.47
C MET A 1 -12.59 10.56 1.07
N SER A 2 -11.78 9.72 1.74
CA SER A 2 -10.43 9.40 1.25
C SER A 2 -10.54 8.62 -0.06
N THR A 3 -9.59 8.81 -0.97
CA THR A 3 -9.66 8.30 -2.35
C THR A 3 -9.47 6.79 -2.47
N GLY A 4 -8.88 6.12 -1.46
CA GLY A 4 -8.46 4.73 -1.57
C GLY A 4 -7.32 4.53 -2.58
N ASP A 5 -6.62 5.60 -2.94
CA ASP A 5 -5.53 5.56 -3.90
C ASP A 5 -4.25 5.03 -3.22
N ILE A 6 -3.87 3.80 -3.56
CA ILE A 6 -2.68 3.13 -3.01
C ILE A 6 -1.38 3.78 -3.51
N ASP A 7 -1.41 4.45 -4.66
CA ASP A 7 -0.22 5.07 -5.25
C ASP A 7 0.29 6.24 -4.37
N ILE A 8 -0.58 6.84 -3.57
CA ILE A 8 -0.18 7.84 -2.55
C ILE A 8 0.70 7.21 -1.47
N ILE A 9 0.39 5.98 -1.02
CA ILE A 9 1.23 5.25 -0.04
C ILE A 9 2.54 4.81 -0.71
N LYS A 10 2.48 4.35 -1.96
CA LYS A 10 3.69 3.99 -2.73
C LYS A 10 4.61 5.18 -2.88
N GLU A 11 4.09 6.35 -3.24
CA GLU A 11 4.87 7.60 -3.37
C GLU A 11 5.53 8.01 -2.06
N LEU A 12 4.85 7.83 -0.91
CA LEU A 12 5.45 8.04 0.40
C LEU A 12 6.64 7.10 0.62
N LEU A 13 6.49 5.82 0.28
CA LEU A 13 7.55 4.81 0.45
C LEU A 13 8.70 5.00 -0.56
N TYR A 14 8.44 5.43 -1.79
CA TYR A 14 9.50 5.75 -2.76
C TYR A 14 10.37 6.92 -2.30
N ARG A 15 9.82 7.84 -1.52
CA ARG A 15 10.56 8.97 -0.92
C ARG A 15 11.21 8.62 0.41
N ASP A 16 10.91 7.45 0.99
CA ASP A 16 11.51 7.01 2.23
C ASP A 16 12.97 6.62 1.98
N PRO A 17 13.96 7.23 2.66
CA PRO A 17 15.37 6.91 2.45
C PRO A 17 15.74 5.46 2.82
N ARG A 18 14.86 4.74 3.52
CA ARG A 18 15.03 3.33 3.86
C ARG A 18 14.63 2.40 2.72
N THR A 19 13.88 2.89 1.73
CA THR A 19 13.47 2.11 0.56
C THR A 19 14.64 1.95 -0.40
N GLN A 20 14.95 0.70 -0.75
CA GLN A 20 16.08 0.33 -1.60
C GLN A 20 15.65 -0.17 -2.99
N SER A 21 14.37 -0.49 -3.19
CA SER A 21 13.83 -0.95 -4.47
C SER A 21 12.31 -0.80 -4.55
N GLU A 22 11.77 -0.81 -5.78
CA GLU A 22 10.32 -0.84 -6.00
C GLU A 22 9.70 -2.14 -5.47
N GLU A 23 10.39 -3.27 -5.62
CA GLU A 23 9.93 -4.57 -5.11
C GLU A 23 9.72 -4.57 -3.59
N GLN A 24 10.57 -3.85 -2.84
CA GLN A 24 10.39 -3.68 -1.40
C GLN A 24 9.08 -2.96 -1.07
N VAL A 25 8.71 -1.94 -1.84
CA VAL A 25 7.46 -1.18 -1.67
C VAL A 25 6.25 -2.07 -1.96
N GLU A 26 6.28 -2.83 -3.05
CA GLU A 26 5.17 -3.72 -3.40
C GLU A 26 4.98 -4.81 -2.33
N LYS A 27 6.05 -5.47 -1.90
CA LYS A 27 5.98 -6.55 -0.91
C LYS A 27 5.48 -6.07 0.45
N VAL A 28 5.98 -4.94 0.95
CA VAL A 28 5.55 -4.44 2.27
C VAL A 28 4.08 -4.04 2.27
N ILE A 29 3.59 -3.48 1.16
CA ILE A 29 2.18 -3.15 1.00
C ILE A 29 1.34 -4.43 0.94
N GLU A 30 1.73 -5.40 0.11
CA GLU A 30 1.03 -6.68 -0.02
C GLU A 30 0.94 -7.42 1.32
N GLU A 31 2.05 -7.56 2.04
CA GLU A 31 2.10 -8.22 3.35
C GLU A 31 1.22 -7.48 4.37
N THR A 32 1.29 -6.15 4.42
CA THR A 32 0.51 -5.34 5.36
C THR A 32 -0.99 -5.47 5.07
N LEU A 33 -1.40 -5.37 3.80
CA LEU A 33 -2.82 -5.49 3.41
C LEU A 33 -3.34 -6.93 3.52
N SER A 34 -2.46 -7.92 3.55
CA SER A 34 -2.82 -9.32 3.73
C SER A 34 -3.03 -9.73 5.20
N LEU A 35 -2.70 -8.86 6.16
CA LEU A 35 -2.97 -9.11 7.58
C LEU A 35 -4.49 -9.31 7.82
N PRO A 36 -4.90 -10.30 8.65
CA PRO A 36 -6.32 -10.61 8.87
C PRO A 36 -7.17 -9.42 9.33
N GLU A 37 -6.61 -8.55 10.17
CA GLU A 37 -7.25 -7.35 10.69
C GLU A 37 -7.42 -6.24 9.64
N ASN A 38 -6.69 -6.31 8.51
CA ASN A 38 -6.67 -5.29 7.46
C ASN A 38 -7.61 -5.61 6.30
N GLU A 39 -8.54 -6.55 6.44
CA GLU A 39 -9.52 -6.93 5.39
C GLU A 39 -10.24 -5.70 4.80
N GLU A 40 -10.77 -4.81 5.65
CA GLU A 40 -11.48 -3.61 5.18
C GLU A 40 -10.55 -2.56 4.59
N MET A 41 -9.30 -2.48 5.09
CA MET A 41 -8.26 -1.61 4.53
C MET A 41 -7.88 -2.09 3.12
N ARG A 42 -7.66 -3.39 2.95
CA ARG A 42 -7.39 -4.00 1.65
C ARG A 42 -8.53 -3.74 0.66
N LYS A 43 -9.79 -3.89 1.09
CA LYS A 43 -10.96 -3.54 0.27
C LYS A 43 -11.01 -2.05 -0.10
N HIS A 44 -10.58 -1.16 0.80
CA HIS A 44 -10.55 0.28 0.52
C HIS A 44 -9.58 0.62 -0.62
N TYR A 45 -8.39 0.01 -0.63
CA TYR A 45 -7.33 0.29 -1.60
C TYR A 45 -7.43 -0.55 -2.90
N LEU A 46 -8.06 -1.73 -2.87
CA LEU A 46 -8.25 -2.59 -4.05
C LEU A 46 -9.56 -2.30 -4.81
N LYS A 47 -10.27 -1.20 -4.54
CA LYS A 47 -11.42 -0.82 -5.35
C LYS A 47 -10.95 -0.48 -6.77
N ILE A 48 -11.02 -1.48 -7.65
CA ILE A 48 -10.90 -1.34 -9.09
C ILE A 48 -12.06 -0.44 -9.54
N ASN A 49 -11.74 0.79 -9.93
CA ASN A 49 -12.62 1.61 -10.78
C ASN A 49 -12.43 1.22 -12.24
#